data_AF-A0A2D5VP49-F1
#
_entry.id   AF-A0A2D5VP49-F1
#
_cell.length_a   1.000
_cell.length_b   1.000
_cell.length_c   1.000
_cell.angle_alpha   90.00
_cell.angle_beta   90.00
_cell.angle_gamma   90.00
#
_symmetry.space_group_name_H-M   'P 1'
#
loop_
_entity.id
_entity.type
_entity.pdbx_description
1 polymer ?
#
loop_
_entity_poly.entity_id
_entity_poly.type
_entity_poly.pdbx_seq_one_letter_code
_entity_poly.pdbx_strand_id
1 'polypeptide(L)'
;MIDRNSEEVLARKQEIFEAKRAAEIVTLREWYDTTPAHSLEIQEYIKHFKQLGRLGKELHSRGVKRVTERFGDDVRTLVEATYIRSDLDLLAPLCAVSCLFKRDNI
;
A
#
# COMPACT_ATOMS: atom_id res chain seq x y z
N MET A 1 -4.13 -33.85 4.83
CA MET A 1 -3.55 -32.69 5.55
C MET A 1 -2.39 -32.20 4.70
N ILE A 2 -2.46 -30.96 4.20
CA ILE A 2 -1.34 -30.38 3.44
C ILE A 2 -0.27 -30.01 4.47
N ASP A 3 0.88 -30.69 4.40
CA ASP A 3 2.02 -30.37 5.24
C ASP A 3 2.55 -28.99 4.85
N ARG A 4 2.51 -28.05 5.79
CA ARG A 4 2.91 -26.64 5.58
C ARG A 4 4.42 -26.49 5.31
N ASN A 5 5.18 -27.56 5.49
CA ASN A 5 6.63 -27.68 5.28
C ASN A 5 7.00 -28.62 4.11
N SER A 6 6.04 -29.12 3.34
CA SER A 6 6.35 -29.84 2.10
C SER A 6 7.14 -28.92 1.16
N GLU A 7 8.13 -29.48 0.46
CA GLU A 7 8.95 -28.75 -0.53
C GLU A 7 8.09 -28.00 -1.55
N GLU A 8 6.94 -28.54 -1.91
CA GLU A 8 5.98 -27.91 -2.83
C GLU A 8 5.36 -26.62 -2.24
N VAL A 9 5.07 -26.61 -0.94
CA VAL A 9 4.54 -25.42 -0.24
C VAL A 9 5.61 -24.36 -0.07
N LEU A 10 6.87 -24.77 0.16
CA LEU A 10 8.01 -23.85 0.24
C LEU A 10 8.36 -23.25 -1.13
N ALA A 11 8.37 -24.07 -2.18
CA ALA A 11 8.58 -23.61 -3.56
C ALA A 11 7.51 -22.60 -3.98
N ARG A 12 6.24 -22.89 -3.68
CA ARG A 12 5.13 -21.96 -3.99
C ARG A 12 5.20 -20.65 -3.20
N LYS A 13 5.68 -20.68 -1.95
CA LYS A 13 5.94 -19.45 -1.17
C LYS A 13 7.07 -18.63 -1.80
N GLN A 14 8.12 -19.29 -2.26
CA GLN A 14 9.26 -18.66 -2.94
C GLN A 14 8.83 -18.01 -4.26
N GLU A 15 8.07 -18.71 -5.09
CA GLU A 15 7.50 -18.16 -6.33
C GLU A 15 6.60 -16.95 -6.07
N ILE A 16 5.74 -17.01 -5.04
CA ILE A 16 4.91 -15.86 -4.65
C ILE A 16 5.78 -14.70 -4.17
N PHE A 17 6.86 -14.97 -3.43
CA PHE A 17 7.79 -13.93 -2.97
C PHE A 17 8.52 -13.27 -4.14
N GLU A 18 8.99 -14.05 -5.10
CA GLU A 18 9.65 -13.57 -6.31
C GLU A 18 8.70 -12.79 -7.22
N ALA A 19 7.46 -13.27 -7.39
CA ALA A 19 6.42 -12.55 -8.11
C ALA A 19 6.05 -11.23 -7.41
N LYS A 20 6.01 -11.20 -6.07
CA LYS A 20 5.80 -9.97 -5.30
C LYS A 20 6.93 -8.96 -5.46
N ARG A 21 8.16 -9.44 -5.51
CA ARG A 21 9.35 -8.63 -5.76
C ARG A 21 9.39 -8.11 -7.20
N ALA A 22 9.00 -8.93 -8.17
CA ALA A 22 8.91 -8.56 -9.58
C ALA A 22 7.78 -7.54 -9.85
N ALA A 23 6.68 -7.64 -9.11
CA ALA A 23 5.54 -6.71 -9.22
C ALA A 23 5.65 -5.49 -8.28
N GLU A 24 6.78 -5.32 -7.59
CA GLU A 24 7.04 -4.24 -6.62
C GLU A 24 5.87 -3.98 -5.67
N ILE A 25 5.37 -5.05 -5.05
CA ILE A 25 4.22 -4.95 -4.14
C ILE A 25 4.69 -4.46 -2.78
N VAL A 26 4.16 -3.33 -2.34
CA VAL A 26 4.60 -2.62 -1.12
C VAL A 26 3.42 -2.11 -0.29
N THR A 27 3.62 -1.96 1.02
CA THR A 27 2.68 -1.18 1.83
C THR A 27 2.80 0.31 1.53
N LEU A 28 1.78 1.09 1.90
CA LEU A 28 1.83 2.55 1.73
C LEU A 28 2.99 3.17 2.55
N ARG A 29 3.34 2.56 3.69
CA ARG A 29 4.45 3.01 4.52
C ARG A 29 5.80 2.68 3.88
N GLU A 30 5.97 1.45 3.41
CA GLU A 30 7.19 1.03 2.71
C GLU A 30 7.42 1.86 1.46
N TRP A 31 6.37 2.09 0.66
CA TRP A 31 6.43 3.00 -0.49
C TRP A 31 6.93 4.38 -0.07
N TYR A 32 6.34 4.96 0.97
CA TYR A 32 6.75 6.28 1.44
C TYR A 32 8.22 6.31 1.91
N ASP A 33 8.66 5.32 2.66
CA ASP A 33 10.02 5.31 3.22
C ASP A 33 11.11 4.99 2.17
N THR A 34 10.76 4.24 1.11
CA THR A 34 11.72 3.80 0.09
C THR A 34 11.72 4.63 -1.19
N THR A 35 10.75 5.52 -1.38
CA THR A 35 10.71 6.43 -2.52
C THR A 35 11.76 7.55 -2.35
N PRO A 36 12.77 7.66 -3.23
CA PRO A 36 13.90 8.57 -3.03
C PRO A 36 13.54 10.05 -3.03
N ALA A 37 12.55 10.44 -3.84
CA ALA A 37 12.08 11.81 -3.96
C ALA A 37 10.55 11.82 -4.06
N HIS A 38 9.91 12.33 -3.01
CA HIS A 38 8.47 12.54 -3.01
C HIS A 38 8.09 13.80 -3.77
N SER A 39 6.98 13.73 -4.50
CA SER A 39 6.39 14.89 -5.16
C SER A 39 5.98 15.95 -4.13
N LEU A 40 5.85 17.21 -4.57
CA LEU A 40 5.51 18.35 -3.69
C LEU A 40 4.19 18.09 -2.94
N GLU A 41 3.21 17.50 -3.63
CA GLU A 41 1.89 17.16 -3.11
C GLU A 41 1.96 16.23 -1.91
N ILE A 42 2.85 15.23 -1.98
CA ILE A 42 3.07 14.26 -0.89
C ILE A 42 3.79 14.94 0.28
N GLN A 43 4.77 15.78 0.00
CA GLN A 43 5.48 16.54 1.02
C GLN A 43 4.53 17.46 1.79
N GLU A 44 3.69 18.22 1.07
CA GLU A 44 2.67 19.09 1.67
C GLU A 44 1.61 18.28 2.44
N TYR A 45 1.16 17.16 1.89
CA TYR A 45 0.26 16.25 2.60
C TYR A 45 0.84 15.81 3.94
N ILE A 46 2.12 15.38 3.98
CA ILE A 46 2.75 14.90 5.22
C ILE A 46 2.93 16.04 6.23
N LYS A 47 3.32 17.24 5.79
CA LYS A 47 3.39 18.42 6.67
C LYS A 47 2.06 18.68 7.39
N HIS A 48 0.95 18.48 6.69
CA HIS A 48 -0.38 18.77 7.22
C HIS A 48 -1.01 17.64 8.03
N PHE A 49 -0.91 16.39 7.57
CA PHE A 49 -1.64 15.26 8.18
C PHE A 49 -0.76 14.36 9.04
N LYS A 50 0.58 14.44 8.94
CA LYS A 50 1.59 13.67 9.71
C LYS A 50 1.50 12.14 9.63
N GLN A 51 0.48 11.59 8.96
CA GLN A 51 0.22 10.16 8.85
C GLN A 51 -0.35 9.79 7.47
N LEU A 52 -0.06 8.57 7.00
CA LEU A 52 -0.50 8.06 5.70
C LEU A 52 -1.91 7.44 5.73
N GLY A 53 -2.53 7.32 6.91
CA GLY A 53 -3.83 6.65 7.05
C GLY A 53 -4.96 7.33 6.27
N ARG A 54 -4.95 8.66 6.16
CA ARG A 54 -5.95 9.41 5.37
C ARG A 54 -5.72 9.22 3.86
N LEU A 55 -4.46 9.24 3.42
CA LEU A 55 -4.09 8.92 2.04
C LEU A 55 -4.54 7.51 1.65
N GLY A 56 -4.33 6.52 2.51
CA GLY A 56 -4.80 5.15 2.30
C GLY A 56 -6.33 5.01 2.21
N LYS A 57 -7.08 5.86 2.93
CA LYS A 57 -8.55 5.94 2.80
C LYS A 57 -8.97 6.59 1.49
N GLU A 58 -8.26 7.62 1.03
CA GLU A 58 -8.57 8.30 -0.24
C GLU A 58 -8.25 7.41 -1.45
N LEU A 59 -7.15 6.67 -1.41
CA LEU A 59 -6.85 5.65 -2.43
C LEU A 59 -7.97 4.61 -2.51
N HIS A 60 -8.47 4.17 -1.35
CA HIS A 60 -9.56 3.19 -1.29
C HIS A 60 -10.89 3.74 -1.79
N SER A 61 -11.27 4.95 -1.39
CA SER A 61 -12.53 5.56 -1.84
C SER A 61 -12.57 5.79 -3.35
N ARG A 62 -11.40 5.89 -3.99
CA ARG A 62 -11.21 6.01 -5.44
C ARG A 62 -11.07 4.67 -6.16
N GLY A 63 -11.21 3.55 -5.44
CA GLY A 63 -11.17 2.22 -6.04
C GLY A 63 -9.78 1.75 -6.46
N VAL A 64 -8.70 2.34 -5.92
CA VAL A 64 -7.35 1.84 -6.19
C VAL A 64 -7.22 0.40 -5.70
N LYS A 65 -6.79 -0.49 -6.61
CA LYS A 65 -6.71 -1.93 -6.35
C LYS A 65 -5.68 -2.20 -5.27
N ARG A 66 -6.08 -2.98 -4.26
CA ARG A 66 -5.18 -3.55 -3.26
C ARG A 66 -4.78 -4.94 -3.70
N VAL A 67 -3.50 -5.28 -3.56
CA VAL A 67 -3.01 -6.59 -3.95
C VAL A 67 -3.34 -7.63 -2.87
N THR A 68 -3.17 -7.27 -1.61
CA THR A 68 -3.72 -8.05 -0.50
C THR A 68 -5.14 -7.57 -0.21
N GLU A 69 -6.13 -8.35 -0.62
CA GLU A 69 -7.40 -8.40 0.10
C GLU A 69 -7.14 -9.03 1.47
N ARG A 70 -7.87 -8.58 2.50
CA ARG A 70 -7.79 -9.12 3.85
C ARG A 70 -7.95 -10.64 3.81
N PHE A 71 -6.84 -11.38 3.87
CA PHE A 71 -6.87 -12.73 4.41
C PHE A 71 -7.19 -12.57 5.89
N GLY A 72 -8.48 -12.59 6.20
CA GLY A 72 -8.98 -12.62 7.56
C GLY A 72 -8.63 -13.97 8.16
N ASP A 73 -7.42 -14.10 8.69
CA ASP A 73 -7.25 -14.98 9.85
C ASP A 73 -8.04 -14.35 11.01
N ASP A 74 -8.68 -15.19 11.80
CA ASP A 74 -9.59 -14.90 12.91
C ASP A 74 -8.93 -14.15 14.10
N VAL A 75 -7.76 -13.56 13.84
CA VAL A 75 -6.94 -12.78 14.75
C VAL A 75 -6.91 -11.37 14.19
N ARG A 76 -7.20 -10.36 15.03
CA ARG A 76 -7.19 -8.92 14.72
C ARG A 76 -5.79 -8.39 14.35
N THR A 77 -5.08 -9.06 13.45
CA THR A 77 -3.81 -8.64 12.90
C THR A 77 -4.10 -7.47 11.97
N LEU A 78 -3.49 -6.32 12.25
CA LEU A 78 -3.54 -5.14 11.40
C LEU A 78 -2.83 -5.46 10.08
N VAL A 79 -3.53 -6.08 9.14
CA VAL A 79 -3.01 -6.29 7.79
C VAL A 79 -2.97 -4.92 7.11
N GLU A 80 -1.77 -4.39 6.95
CA GLU A 80 -1.54 -3.20 6.14
C GLU A 80 -1.90 -3.51 4.67
N ALA A 81 -2.62 -2.59 4.04
CA ALA A 81 -2.96 -2.74 2.63
C ALA A 81 -1.68 -2.63 1.78
N THR A 82 -1.50 -3.58 0.86
CA THR A 82 -0.43 -3.55 -0.13
C THR A 82 -0.95 -3.11 -1.49
N TYR A 83 -0.07 -2.47 -2.25
CA TYR A 83 -0.35 -1.89 -3.56
C TYR A 83 0.81 -2.21 -4.51
N ILE A 84 0.53 -2.13 -5.80
CA ILE A 84 1.58 -2.12 -6.82
C ILE A 84 2.29 -0.77 -6.72
N ARG A 85 3.63 -0.75 -6.68
CA ARG A 85 4.41 0.49 -6.54
C ARG A 85 4.08 1.53 -7.61
N SER A 86 3.99 1.11 -8.87
CA SER A 86 3.67 2.01 -9.99
C SER A 86 2.29 2.68 -9.85
N ASP A 87 1.31 1.98 -9.28
CA ASP A 87 0.00 2.56 -8.98
C ASP A 87 0.12 3.64 -7.89
N LEU A 88 0.94 3.41 -6.86
CA LEU A 88 1.19 4.42 -5.82
C LEU A 88 1.94 5.63 -6.36
N ASP A 89 2.98 5.43 -7.17
CA ASP A 89 3.77 6.51 -7.75
C ASP A 89 2.89 7.47 -8.57
N LEU A 90 1.89 6.94 -9.28
CA LEU A 90 0.95 7.75 -10.05
C LEU A 90 -0.19 8.33 -9.20
N LEU A 91 -0.83 7.51 -8.38
CA LEU A 91 -2.13 7.85 -7.77
C LEU A 91 -2.00 8.49 -6.40
N ALA A 92 -0.91 8.20 -5.66
CA ALA A 92 -0.73 8.76 -4.32
C ALA A 92 -0.62 10.31 -4.35
N PRO A 93 0.16 10.95 -5.26
CA PRO A 93 0.18 12.41 -5.36
C PRO A 93 -1.20 13.01 -5.64
N LEU A 94 -1.96 12.42 -6.57
CA LEU A 94 -3.31 12.89 -6.93
C LEU A 94 -4.30 12.75 -5.75
N CYS A 95 -4.15 11.71 -4.94
CA CYS A 95 -4.94 11.51 -3.73
C CYS A 95 -4.51 12.46 -2.60
N ALA A 96 -3.22 12.76 -2.50
CA ALA A 96 -2.68 13.72 -1.55
C ALA A 96 -3.22 15.13 -1.82
N VAL A 97 -3.20 15.57 -3.08
CA VAL A 97 -3.84 16.83 -3.53
C VAL A 97 -5.28 16.89 -3.09
N SER A 98 -6.05 15.84 -3.36
CA SER A 98 -7.46 15.84 -2.97
C SER A 98 -7.67 15.89 -1.47
N CYS A 99 -6.80 15.26 -0.67
CA CYS A 99 -6.86 15.35 0.78
C CYS A 99 -6.63 16.80 1.26
N LEU A 100 -5.71 17.53 0.61
CA LEU A 100 -5.44 18.94 0.89
C LEU A 100 -6.64 19.82 0.52
N PHE A 101 -7.19 19.68 -0.70
CA PHE A 101 -8.37 20.44 -1.12
C PHE A 101 -9.62 20.17 -0.29
N LYS A 102 -9.83 18.92 0.16
CA LYS A 102 -10.95 18.58 1.06
C LYS A 102 -10.80 19.19 2.46
N ARG A 103 -9.58 19.55 2.88
CA ARG A 103 -9.36 20.29 4.12
C ARG A 103 -9.77 21.76 3.96
N ASP A 104 -9.38 22.40 2.87
CA ASP A 104 -9.58 23.84 2.67
C ASP A 104 -11.04 24.22 2.36
N ASN A 105 -11.91 23.23 2.11
CA ASN A 105 -13.36 23.40 1.96
C ASN A 105 -14.16 23.08 3.25
N ILE A 106 -13.49 23.06 4.41
CA ILE A 106 -14.10 22.95 5.76
C ILE A 106 -13.69 24.21 6.53
#